data_AF-A0A963BUG6-F1
#
_entry.id   AF-A0A963BUG6-F1
#
_cell.length_a   1.000
_cell.length_b   1.000
_cell.length_c   1.000
_cell.angle_alpha   90.00
_cell.angle_beta   90.00
_cell.angle_gamma   90.00
#
_symmetry.space_group_name_H-M   'P 1'
#
loop_
_entity.id
_entity.type
_entity.pdbx_description
1 polymer ?
#
loop_
_entity_poly.entity_id
_entity_poly.type
_entity_poly.pdbx_seq_one_letter_code
_entity_poly.pdbx_strand_id
1 'polypeptide(L)'
;YKQLHATHNELQHAQQQLVHSEKMASLGRLVAGVAHELNNPISFVFGNMHALKRYGSRITEYFDALHAGVPEAECSKLRSDLKIDRILGDIGSLIDGTLEGAERVRNIVQDLRRFSGNHREQPQRFELCPVVRTSVEWVVKAARRKPEVVLEMGEPLAVVGNKGFVHQILVNLVQNAV
;
A
#
# COMPACT_ATOMS: atom_id res chain seq x y z
N TYR A 1 -36.42 -24.04 -37.13
CA TYR A 1 -35.31 -23.06 -37.26
C TYR A 1 -35.55 -21.75 -36.50
N LYS A 2 -36.62 -20.97 -36.76
CA LYS A 2 -36.86 -19.68 -36.05
C LYS A 2 -36.96 -19.81 -34.52
N GLN A 3 -37.66 -20.83 -34.03
CA GLN A 3 -37.87 -21.05 -32.59
C GLN A 3 -36.61 -21.51 -31.85
N LEU A 4 -35.69 -22.20 -32.56
CA LEU A 4 -34.37 -22.59 -32.03
C LEU A 4 -33.42 -21.39 -31.95
N HIS A 5 -33.49 -20.47 -32.92
CA HIS A 5 -32.73 -19.21 -32.86
C HIS A 5 -33.22 -18.27 -31.76
N ALA A 6 -34.54 -18.18 -31.55
CA ALA A 6 -35.12 -17.37 -30.48
C ALA A 6 -34.68 -17.87 -29.09
N THR A 7 -34.82 -19.17 -28.84
CA THR A 7 -34.38 -19.80 -27.58
C THR A 7 -32.86 -19.71 -27.38
N HIS A 8 -32.06 -19.78 -28.44
CA HIS A 8 -30.61 -19.56 -28.34
C HIS A 8 -30.26 -18.13 -27.93
N ASN A 9 -30.93 -17.13 -28.52
CA ASN A 9 -30.71 -15.72 -28.18
C ASN A 9 -31.19 -15.39 -26.76
N GLU A 10 -32.32 -15.96 -26.32
CA GLU A 10 -32.82 -15.83 -24.95
C GLU A 10 -31.85 -16.45 -23.94
N LEU A 11 -31.30 -17.63 -24.25
CA LEU A 11 -30.29 -18.29 -23.42
C LEU A 11 -29.01 -17.46 -23.34
N GLN A 12 -28.52 -16.91 -24.45
CA GLN A 12 -27.36 -16.01 -24.46
C GLN A 12 -27.61 -14.74 -23.64
N HIS A 13 -28.80 -14.14 -23.74
CA HIS A 13 -29.15 -12.95 -22.96
C HIS A 13 -29.22 -13.26 -21.45
N ALA A 14 -29.86 -14.37 -21.07
CA ALA A 14 -29.93 -14.81 -19.69
C ALA A 14 -28.53 -15.12 -19.11
N GLN A 15 -27.66 -15.77 -19.91
CA GLN A 15 -26.29 -16.05 -19.51
C GLN A 15 -25.46 -14.77 -19.33
N GLN A 16 -25.63 -13.78 -20.21
CA GLN A 16 -25.00 -12.46 -20.05
C GLN A 16 -25.51 -11.72 -18.80
N GLN A 17 -26.82 -11.79 -18.51
CA GLN A 17 -27.40 -11.19 -17.30
C GLN A 17 -26.90 -11.87 -16.02
N LEU A 18 -26.78 -13.20 -16.02
CA LEU A 18 -26.21 -13.95 -14.89
C LEU A 18 -24.75 -13.57 -14.64
N VAL A 19 -23.92 -13.54 -15.69
CA VAL A 19 -22.52 -13.09 -15.59
C VAL A 19 -22.42 -11.64 -15.10
N HIS A 20 -23.32 -10.76 -15.53
CA HIS A 20 -23.35 -9.38 -15.07
C HIS A 20 -23.76 -9.27 -13.59
N SER A 21 -24.76 -10.05 -13.16
CA SER A 21 -25.22 -10.10 -11.77
C SER A 21 -24.15 -10.66 -10.83
N GLU A 22 -23.45 -11.72 -11.21
CA GLU A 22 -22.30 -12.24 -10.47
C GLU A 22 -21.16 -11.23 -10.37
N LYS A 23 -20.85 -10.50 -11.45
CA LYS A 23 -19.86 -9.42 -11.41
C LYS A 23 -20.25 -8.30 -10.44
N MET A 24 -21.51 -7.88 -10.42
CA MET A 24 -22.00 -6.86 -9.49
C MET A 24 -22.00 -7.34 -8.04
N ALA A 25 -22.40 -8.59 -7.78
CA ALA A 25 -22.34 -9.19 -6.45
C ALA A 25 -20.90 -9.39 -5.96
N SER A 26 -19.98 -9.76 -6.86
CA SER A 26 -18.54 -9.83 -6.57
C SER A 26 -17.97 -8.44 -6.29
N LEU A 27 -18.36 -7.42 -7.06
CA LEU A 27 -17.94 -6.03 -6.85
C LEU A 27 -18.41 -5.50 -5.49
N GLY A 28 -19.67 -5.77 -5.09
CA GLY A 28 -20.19 -5.33 -3.80
C GLY A 28 -19.41 -5.90 -2.60
N ARG A 29 -19.05 -7.19 -2.65
CA ARG A 29 -18.20 -7.82 -1.63
C ARG A 29 -16.77 -7.25 -1.62
N LEU A 30 -16.21 -7.00 -2.80
CA LEU A 30 -14.86 -6.46 -2.97
C LEU A 30 -14.77 -5.02 -2.47
N VAL A 31 -15.77 -4.17 -2.75
CA VAL A 31 -15.85 -2.79 -2.27
C VAL A 31 -15.93 -2.74 -0.73
N ALA A 32 -16.71 -3.62 -0.11
CA ALA A 32 -16.78 -3.69 1.36
C ALA A 32 -15.44 -4.12 1.99
N GLY A 33 -14.77 -5.11 1.39
CA GLY A 33 -13.44 -5.55 1.81
C GLY A 33 -12.38 -4.45 1.65
N VAL A 34 -12.37 -3.77 0.50
CA VAL A 34 -11.46 -2.65 0.21
C VAL A 34 -11.70 -1.47 1.14
N ALA A 35 -12.95 -1.14 1.47
CA ALA A 35 -13.26 -0.08 2.43
C ALA A 35 -12.68 -0.40 3.82
N HIS A 36 -12.82 -1.65 4.26
CA HIS A 36 -12.24 -2.10 5.53
C HIS A 36 -10.70 -2.07 5.49
N GLU A 37 -10.10 -2.56 4.40
CA GLU A 37 -8.65 -2.58 4.22
C GLU A 37 -8.04 -1.20 4.02
N LEU A 38 -8.79 -0.21 3.49
CA LEU A 38 -8.38 1.19 3.41
C LEU A 38 -8.43 1.88 4.78
N ASN A 39 -9.49 1.62 5.55
CA ASN A 39 -9.67 2.25 6.86
C ASN A 39 -8.54 1.92 7.83
N ASN A 40 -7.97 0.72 7.74
CA ASN A 40 -6.88 0.28 8.62
C ASN A 40 -5.61 1.16 8.49
N PRO A 41 -4.92 1.24 7.34
CA PRO A 41 -3.74 2.09 7.16
C PRO A 41 -4.05 3.57 7.35
N ILE A 42 -5.26 4.04 6.97
CA ILE A 42 -5.68 5.43 7.24
C ILE A 42 -5.71 5.70 8.74
N SER A 43 -6.25 4.78 9.55
CA SER A 43 -6.30 4.91 11.00
C SER A 43 -4.89 4.95 11.62
N PHE A 44 -3.96 4.14 11.11
CA PHE A 44 -2.55 4.18 11.53
C PHE A 44 -1.90 5.52 11.19
N VAL A 45 -2.10 6.04 9.98
CA VAL A 45 -1.60 7.35 9.55
C VAL A 45 -2.11 8.45 10.49
N PHE A 46 -3.42 8.49 10.75
CA PHE A 46 -3.99 9.49 11.65
C PHE A 46 -3.47 9.37 13.08
N GLY A 47 -3.41 8.15 13.62
CA GLY A 47 -2.90 7.90 14.97
C GLY A 47 -1.46 8.39 15.15
N ASN A 48 -0.59 8.06 14.20
CA ASN A 48 0.80 8.50 14.20
C ASN A 48 0.93 10.02 14.05
N MET A 49 0.15 10.63 13.14
CA MET A 49 0.16 12.08 12.96
C MET A 49 -0.33 12.84 14.20
N HIS A 50 -1.30 12.31 14.94
CA HIS A 50 -1.71 12.88 16.23
C HIS A 50 -0.60 12.82 17.29
N ALA A 51 0.12 11.69 17.37
CA ALA A 51 1.28 11.56 18.26
C ALA A 51 2.40 12.55 17.87
N LEU A 52 2.73 12.63 16.58
CA LEU A 52 3.73 13.56 16.03
C LEU A 52 3.36 15.02 16.32
N LYS A 53 2.08 15.41 16.19
CA LYS A 53 1.61 16.75 16.55
C LYS A 53 1.85 17.06 18.03
N ARG A 54 1.55 16.11 18.92
CA ARG A 54 1.80 16.28 20.36
C ARG A 54 3.29 16.36 20.66
N TYR A 55 4.11 15.58 19.98
CA TYR A 55 5.58 15.61 20.11
C TYR A 55 6.14 16.95 19.65
N GLY A 56 5.68 17.46 18.51
CA GLY A 56 6.06 18.78 18.01
C GLY A 56 5.80 19.87 19.05
N SER A 57 4.62 19.90 19.66
CA SER A 57 4.31 20.90 20.71
C SER A 57 5.29 20.86 21.89
N ARG A 58 5.66 19.66 22.37
CA ARG A 58 6.58 19.51 23.51
C ARG A 58 8.03 19.83 23.13
N ILE A 59 8.43 19.49 21.91
CA ILE A 59 9.73 19.85 21.37
C ILE A 59 9.85 21.37 21.25
N THR A 60 8.82 22.04 20.70
CA THR A 60 8.77 23.50 20.60
C THR A 60 8.87 24.16 21.97
N GLU A 61 8.06 23.71 22.96
CA GLU A 61 8.12 24.21 24.33
C GLU A 61 9.52 24.08 24.95
N TYR A 62 10.21 22.96 24.73
CA TYR A 62 11.57 22.76 25.20
C TYR A 62 12.57 23.71 24.53
N PHE A 63 12.50 23.87 23.21
CA PHE A 63 13.40 24.78 22.49
C PHE A 63 13.14 26.25 22.82
N ASP A 64 11.88 26.65 23.04
CA ASP A 64 11.54 28.01 23.45
C ASP A 64 12.14 28.33 24.83
N ALA A 65 12.11 27.38 25.78
CA ALA A 65 12.75 27.54 27.09
C ALA A 65 14.28 27.66 26.98
N LEU A 66 14.92 26.87 26.10
CA LEU A 66 16.36 26.98 25.84
C LEU A 66 16.72 28.35 25.26
N HIS A 67 15.94 28.85 24.30
CA HIS A 67 16.17 30.17 23.69
C HIS A 67 15.89 31.34 24.63
N ALA A 68 14.97 31.17 25.59
CA ALA A 68 14.69 32.17 26.62
C ALA A 68 15.82 32.28 27.67
N GLY A 69 16.85 31.43 27.61
CA GLY A 69 17.98 31.45 28.55
C GLY A 69 17.62 30.91 29.93
N VAL A 70 16.63 30.01 30.00
CA VAL A 70 16.26 29.33 31.24
C VAL A 70 17.48 28.60 31.82
N PRO A 71 17.73 28.66 33.15
CA PRO A 71 18.88 28.01 33.76
C PRO A 71 18.98 26.53 33.40
N GLU A 72 20.21 26.02 33.28
CA GLU A 72 20.46 24.64 32.85
C GLU A 72 19.76 23.59 33.72
N ALA A 73 19.69 23.82 35.03
CA ALA A 73 18.98 22.95 35.96
C ALA A 73 17.47 22.87 35.68
N GLU A 74 16.84 23.99 35.34
CA GLU A 74 15.42 24.05 34.97
C GLU A 74 15.19 23.44 33.59
N CYS A 75 16.09 23.68 32.63
CA CYS A 75 16.06 23.04 31.31
C CYS A 75 16.19 21.51 31.41
N SER A 76 17.06 21.01 32.27
CA SER A 76 17.23 19.57 32.49
C SER A 76 15.97 18.94 33.08
N LYS A 77 15.30 19.65 34.01
CA LYS A 77 14.02 19.19 34.57
C LYS A 77 12.92 19.19 33.51
N LEU A 78 12.83 20.27 32.73
CA LEU A 78 11.85 20.40 31.65
C LEU A 78 12.03 19.32 30.57
N ARG A 79 13.28 18.97 30.22
CA ARG A 79 13.59 17.87 29.29
C ARG A 79 12.99 16.53 29.77
N SER A 80 13.09 16.25 31.06
CA SER A 80 12.53 15.05 31.70
C SER A 80 11.00 15.09 31.74
N ASP A 81 10.41 16.20 32.18
CA ASP A 81 8.95 16.38 32.28
C ASP A 81 8.28 16.29 30.89
N LEU A 82 8.91 16.89 29.89
CA LEU A 82 8.52 16.81 28.48
C LEU A 82 8.99 15.52 27.79
N LYS A 83 9.67 14.61 28.50
CA LYS A 83 10.11 13.29 28.01
C LYS A 83 10.79 13.38 26.63
N ILE A 84 11.63 14.39 26.44
CA ILE A 84 12.22 14.73 25.12
C ILE A 84 13.03 13.55 24.56
N ASP A 85 13.82 12.87 25.39
CA ASP A 85 14.64 11.74 24.93
C ASP A 85 13.80 10.59 24.38
N ARG A 86 12.66 10.29 25.02
CA ARG A 86 11.72 9.29 24.51
C ARG A 86 11.09 9.74 23.19
N ILE A 87 10.70 11.01 23.09
CA ILE A 87 10.14 11.56 21.85
C ILE A 87 11.13 11.40 20.69
N LEU A 88 12.40 11.75 20.92
CA LEU A 88 13.46 11.63 19.90
C LEU A 88 13.72 10.18 19.50
N GLY A 89 13.56 9.22 20.42
CA GLY A 89 13.61 7.79 20.11
C GLY A 89 12.39 7.28 19.33
N ASP A 90 11.20 7.79 19.63
CA ASP A 90 9.94 7.31 19.06
C ASP A 90 9.64 7.94 17.68
N ILE A 91 10.13 9.16 17.40
CA ILE A 91 9.73 9.96 16.23
C ILE A 91 10.00 9.28 14.87
N GLY A 92 11.14 8.59 14.74
CA GLY A 92 11.49 7.89 13.51
C GLY A 92 10.48 6.78 13.18
N SER A 93 10.16 5.95 14.18
CA SER A 93 9.19 4.86 14.02
C SER A 93 7.79 5.35 13.66
N LEU A 94 7.37 6.51 14.18
CA LEU A 94 6.08 7.11 13.85
C LEU A 94 6.04 7.64 12.40
N ILE A 95 7.14 8.24 11.93
CA ILE A 95 7.25 8.70 10.54
C ILE A 95 7.24 7.49 9.60
N ASP A 96 8.04 6.46 9.88
CA ASP A 96 8.11 5.24 9.07
C ASP A 96 6.74 4.56 8.97
N GLY A 97 6.05 4.38 10.11
CA GLY A 97 4.70 3.81 10.12
C GLY A 97 3.65 4.66 9.41
N THR A 98 3.82 5.99 9.40
CA THR A 98 2.94 6.91 8.63
C THR A 98 3.18 6.75 7.13
N LEU A 99 4.44 6.69 6.69
CA LEU A 99 4.79 6.51 5.29
C LEU A 99 4.33 5.14 4.77
N GLU A 100 4.51 4.07 5.55
CA GLU A 100 4.02 2.73 5.23
C GLU A 100 2.48 2.73 5.06
N GLY A 101 1.75 3.33 6.01
CA GLY A 101 0.30 3.45 5.92
C GLY A 101 -0.15 4.21 4.67
N ALA A 102 0.50 5.33 4.34
CA ALA A 102 0.19 6.11 3.15
C ALA A 102 0.49 5.34 1.84
N GLU A 103 1.59 4.60 1.79
CA GLU A 103 1.93 3.73 0.65
C GLU A 103 0.89 2.63 0.47
N ARG A 104 0.43 2.01 1.56
CA ARG A 104 -0.60 0.97 1.50
C ARG A 104 -1.94 1.52 0.97
N VAL A 105 -2.36 2.71 1.40
CA VAL A 105 -3.54 3.40 0.85
C VAL A 105 -3.39 3.62 -0.66
N ARG A 106 -2.23 4.11 -1.11
CA ARG A 106 -1.95 4.32 -2.53
C ARG A 106 -2.10 3.04 -3.34
N ASN A 107 -1.55 1.92 -2.84
CA ASN A 107 -1.60 0.64 -3.54
C ASN A 107 -3.03 0.10 -3.65
N ILE A 108 -3.81 0.15 -2.57
CA ILE A 108 -5.21 -0.30 -2.58
C ILE A 108 -6.04 0.51 -3.59
N VAL A 109 -5.85 1.84 -3.64
CA VAL A 109 -6.53 2.70 -4.61
C VAL A 109 -6.10 2.39 -6.05
N GLN A 110 -4.82 2.10 -6.29
CA GLN A 110 -4.33 1.68 -7.61
C GLN A 110 -4.95 0.35 -8.06
N ASP A 111 -5.05 -0.63 -7.15
CA ASP A 111 -5.65 -1.92 -7.45
C ASP A 111 -7.16 -1.80 -7.71
N LEU A 112 -7.87 -0.98 -6.94
CA LEU A 112 -9.28 -0.69 -7.18
C LEU A 112 -9.49 -0.01 -8.55
N ARG A 113 -8.61 0.94 -8.92
CA ARG A 113 -8.67 1.63 -10.21
C ARG A 113 -8.42 0.67 -11.39
N ARG A 114 -7.50 -0.29 -11.22
CA ARG A 114 -7.27 -1.38 -12.19
C ARG A 114 -8.48 -2.30 -12.34
N PHE A 115 -9.19 -2.58 -11.24
CA PHE A 115 -10.38 -3.44 -11.24
C PHE A 115 -11.63 -2.74 -11.82
N SER A 116 -11.80 -1.45 -11.55
CA SER A 116 -12.97 -0.67 -12.00
C SER A 116 -12.84 -0.14 -13.42
N GLY A 117 -11.63 -0.02 -13.94
CA GLY A 117 -11.37 0.49 -15.29
C GLY A 117 -11.34 -0.62 -16.34
N ASN A 118 -12.07 -0.40 -17.44
CA ASN A 118 -11.85 -1.02 -18.75
C ASN A 118 -10.45 -0.69 -19.36
N HIS A 119 -9.48 -0.30 -18.54
CA HIS A 119 -8.10 -0.10 -18.96
C HIS A 119 -7.49 -1.48 -19.23
N ARG A 120 -7.77 -2.00 -20.43
CA ARG A 120 -6.73 -2.65 -21.21
C ARG A 120 -5.61 -1.63 -21.36
N GLU A 121 -4.78 -1.48 -20.34
CA GLU A 121 -3.44 -0.95 -20.51
C GLU A 121 -2.89 -1.75 -21.68
N GLN A 122 -2.68 -1.06 -22.81
CA GLN A 122 -2.31 -1.72 -24.04
C GLN A 122 -1.04 -2.53 -23.76
N PRO A 123 -0.96 -3.80 -24.17
CA PRO A 123 0.25 -4.59 -23.97
C PRO A 123 1.46 -3.80 -24.48
N GLN A 124 2.38 -3.48 -23.58
CA GLN A 124 3.62 -2.79 -23.92
C GLN A 124 4.75 -3.80 -23.93
N ARG A 125 5.76 -3.54 -24.77
CA ARG A 125 7.01 -4.28 -24.71
C ARG A 125 7.82 -3.78 -23.53
N PHE A 126 8.25 -4.66 -22.64
CA PHE A 126 9.08 -4.31 -21.49
C PHE A 126 10.08 -5.43 -21.16
N GLU A 127 11.17 -5.08 -20.50
CA GLU A 127 12.14 -6.04 -19.96
C GLU A 127 11.66 -6.64 -18.64
N LEU A 128 11.61 -7.97 -18.57
CA LEU A 128 11.08 -8.69 -17.40
C LEU A 128 12.03 -8.64 -16.20
N CYS A 129 13.34 -8.75 -16.45
CA CYS A 129 14.37 -8.80 -15.40
C CYS A 129 14.30 -7.60 -14.42
N PRO A 130 14.21 -6.34 -14.89
CA PRO A 130 13.99 -5.19 -14.01
C PRO A 130 12.73 -5.30 -13.15
N VAL A 131 11.63 -5.85 -13.71
CA VAL A 131 10.35 -5.98 -12.97
C VAL A 131 10.50 -6.96 -11.80
N VAL A 132 11.11 -8.12 -12.06
CA VAL A 132 11.41 -9.12 -11.01
C VAL A 132 12.26 -8.53 -9.91
N ARG A 133 13.35 -7.82 -10.27
CA ARG A 133 14.23 -7.18 -9.31
C ARG A 133 13.47 -6.18 -8.43
N THR A 134 12.72 -5.26 -9.03
CA THR A 134 11.96 -4.25 -8.29
C THR A 134 10.90 -4.88 -7.38
N SER A 135 10.19 -5.92 -7.83
CA SER A 135 9.21 -6.63 -7.01
C SER A 135 9.83 -7.28 -5.78
N VAL A 136 10.99 -7.94 -5.94
CA VAL A 136 11.70 -8.60 -4.84
C VAL A 136 12.28 -7.58 -3.86
N GLU A 137 12.94 -6.54 -4.35
CA GLU A 137 13.49 -5.46 -3.52
C GLU A 137 12.40 -4.82 -2.64
N TRP A 138 11.22 -4.60 -3.21
CA TRP A 138 10.11 -3.98 -2.50
C TRP A 138 9.59 -4.85 -1.35
N VAL A 139 9.37 -6.15 -1.61
CA VAL A 139 8.91 -7.09 -0.56
C VAL A 139 9.97 -7.29 0.53
N VAL A 140 11.23 -7.48 0.16
CA VAL A 140 12.33 -7.66 1.13
C VAL A 140 12.50 -6.42 2.01
N LYS A 141 12.35 -5.22 1.42
CA LYS A 141 12.43 -3.97 2.18
C LYS A 141 11.31 -3.86 3.21
N ALA A 142 10.09 -4.28 2.87
CA ALA A 142 8.93 -4.27 3.77
C ALA A 142 8.89 -5.45 4.75
N ALA A 143 9.62 -6.55 4.49
CA ALA A 143 9.60 -7.74 5.34
C ALA A 143 10.19 -7.47 6.75
N ARG A 144 9.45 -7.89 7.79
CA ARG A 144 9.86 -7.76 9.21
C ARG A 144 11.13 -8.55 9.52
N ARG A 145 11.25 -9.76 8.97
CA ARG A 145 12.47 -10.57 9.01
C ARG A 145 13.06 -10.53 7.61
N LYS A 146 14.32 -10.12 7.49
CA LYS A 146 15.00 -10.02 6.19
C LYS A 146 15.31 -11.45 5.71
N PRO A 147 14.62 -11.96 4.67
CA PRO A 147 14.96 -13.25 4.10
C PRO A 147 16.30 -13.14 3.37
N GLU A 148 17.02 -14.25 3.29
CA GLU A 148 18.10 -14.37 2.32
C GLU A 148 17.48 -14.50 0.94
N VAL A 149 17.97 -13.71 -0.02
CA VAL A 149 17.42 -13.66 -1.38
C VAL A 149 18.53 -13.89 -2.38
N VAL A 150 18.34 -14.91 -3.20
CA VAL A 150 19.21 -15.24 -4.33
C VAL A 150 18.43 -14.99 -5.61
N LEU A 151 18.96 -14.10 -6.46
CA LEU A 151 18.38 -13.78 -7.76
C LEU A 151 19.25 -14.37 -8.88
N GLU A 152 18.82 -15.49 -9.43
CA GLU A 152 19.42 -16.09 -10.62
C GLU A 152 18.58 -15.69 -11.84
N MET A 153 19.06 -14.68 -12.57
CA MET A 153 18.40 -14.22 -13.79
C MET A 153 19.25 -14.55 -15.01
N GLY A 154 18.59 -15.09 -16.04
CA GLY A 154 19.22 -15.38 -17.33
C GLY A 154 19.41 -14.14 -18.19
N GLU A 155 19.51 -14.35 -19.50
CA GLU A 155 19.63 -13.26 -20.47
C GLU A 155 18.42 -12.31 -20.42
N PRO A 156 18.59 -11.02 -20.79
CA PRO A 156 17.49 -10.06 -20.90
C PRO A 156 16.32 -10.62 -21.70
N LEU A 157 15.12 -10.47 -21.16
CA LEU A 157 13.90 -11.05 -21.72
C LEU A 157 12.85 -9.95 -21.90
N ALA A 158 12.73 -9.49 -23.13
CA ALA A 158 11.66 -8.58 -23.54
C ALA A 158 10.35 -9.35 -23.72
N VAL A 159 9.32 -8.96 -22.98
CA VAL A 159 7.97 -9.53 -23.05
C VAL A 159 6.96 -8.48 -23.48
N VAL A 160 5.84 -8.91 -24.07
CA VAL A 160 4.71 -8.04 -24.41
C VAL A 160 3.58 -8.32 -23.43
N GLY A 161 3.17 -7.29 -22.68
CA GLY A 161 2.12 -7.46 -21.69
C GLY A 161 1.90 -6.22 -20.85
N ASN A 162 1.18 -6.39 -19.74
CA ASN A 162 0.99 -5.33 -18.78
C ASN A 162 2.07 -5.42 -17.69
N LYS A 163 3.05 -4.51 -17.73
CA LYS A 163 4.15 -4.45 -16.75
C LYS A 163 3.63 -4.34 -15.31
N GLY A 164 2.56 -3.57 -15.08
CA GLY A 164 1.95 -3.40 -13.76
C GLY A 164 1.31 -4.68 -13.21
N PHE A 165 0.63 -5.46 -14.05
CA PHE A 165 0.05 -6.74 -13.65
C PHE A 165 1.13 -7.78 -13.35
N VAL A 166 2.16 -7.87 -14.19
CA VAL A 166 3.29 -8.78 -13.95
C VAL A 166 4.01 -8.40 -12.66
N HIS A 167 4.26 -7.11 -12.42
CA HIS A 167 4.80 -6.63 -11.15
C HIS A 167 3.95 -7.06 -9.95
N GLN A 168 2.62 -6.92 -10.02
CA GLN A 168 1.73 -7.30 -8.93
C GLN A 168 1.73 -8.81 -8.65
N ILE A 169 1.72 -9.62 -9.72
CA ILE A 169 1.83 -11.08 -9.60
C ILE A 169 3.14 -11.44 -8.89
N LEU A 170 4.26 -10.85 -9.31
CA LEU A 170 5.57 -11.09 -8.72
C LEU A 170 5.63 -10.67 -7.25
N VAL A 171 5.13 -9.48 -6.92
CA VAL A 171 5.02 -9.02 -5.52
C VAL A 171 4.23 -10.02 -4.68
N ASN A 172 3.05 -10.45 -5.15
CA ASN A 172 2.20 -11.36 -4.40
C ASN A 172 2.88 -12.74 -4.20
N LEU A 173 3.56 -13.25 -5.21
CA LEU A 173 4.29 -14.51 -5.12
C LEU A 173 5.46 -14.42 -4.14
N VAL A 174 6.26 -13.35 -4.20
CA VAL A 174 7.39 -13.14 -3.29
C VAL A 174 6.90 -12.91 -1.87
N GLN A 175 5.82 -12.16 -1.67
CA GLN A 175 5.24 -11.92 -0.35
C GLN A 175 4.70 -13.20 0.30
N ASN A 176 4.17 -14.15 -0.48
CA ASN A 176 3.76 -15.45 0.04
C ASN A 176 4.93 -16.39 0.37
N ALA A 177 6.13 -16.09 -0.13
CA ALA A 177 7.33 -16.89 0.06
C ALA A 177 8.19 -16.45 1.26
N VAL A 178 7.86 -15.30 1.88
CA VAL A 178 8.59 -14.68 2.99
C VAL A 178 7.72 -14.64 4.24
#